data_AF-A0A7J4G268-F1
#
_entry.id   AF-A0A7J4G268-F1
#
_cell.length_a   1.000
_cell.length_b   1.000
_cell.length_c   1.000
_cell.angle_alpha   90.00
_cell.angle_beta   90.00
_cell.angle_gamma   90.00
#
_symmetry.space_group_name_H-M   'P 1'
#
loop_
_entity.id
_entity.type
_entity.pdbx_description
1 polymer ?
#
loop_
_entity_poly.entity_id
_entity_poly.type
_entity_poly.pdbx_seq_one_letter_code
_entity_poly.pdbx_strand_id
1 'polypeptide(L)'
;MFMMIPPEKLESKKLAKLLIDKHHKFLNEYRKEFDLLDRLIVLRERQEQLDYWIESTRYEDTKKYRKYLKQKKITDKEISELKKKINDITPNTSISEKRHEFLLTAIKNHRLALDYWNRVYKEPRKDSNERKGIKE
;
A
#
# COMPACT_ATOMS: atom_id res chain seq x y z
N MET A 1 -13.44 -16.66 19.01
CA MET A 1 -14.85 -16.65 18.55
C MET A 1 -15.22 -15.20 18.23
N PHE A 2 -15.12 -14.78 16.96
CA PHE A 2 -15.53 -13.41 16.57
C PHE A 2 -17.05 -13.41 16.41
N MET A 3 -17.77 -12.79 17.34
CA MET A 3 -19.19 -12.52 17.16
C MET A 3 -19.34 -11.57 15.97
N MET A 4 -19.76 -12.09 14.82
CA MET A 4 -20.20 -11.26 13.70
C MET A 4 -21.53 -10.62 14.10
N ILE A 5 -21.46 -9.38 14.58
CA ILE A 5 -22.65 -8.55 14.79
C ILE A 5 -23.15 -8.15 13.39
N PRO A 6 -24.40 -8.48 13.02
CA PRO A 6 -24.97 -8.07 11.76
C PRO A 6 -24.96 -6.54 11.63
N PRO A 7 -24.60 -5.97 10.46
CA PRO A 7 -24.54 -4.52 10.27
C PRO A 7 -25.90 -3.82 10.55
N GLU A 8 -27.00 -4.55 10.42
CA GLU A 8 -28.39 -4.12 10.69
C GLU A 8 -28.67 -3.81 12.17
N LYS A 9 -27.86 -4.31 13.10
CA LYS A 9 -28.03 -4.13 14.56
C LYS A 9 -27.08 -3.10 15.18
N LEU A 10 -26.19 -2.50 14.37
CA LEU A 10 -25.24 -1.49 14.83
C LEU A 10 -25.81 -0.09 14.62
N GLU A 11 -25.78 0.75 15.66
CA GLU A 11 -26.03 2.18 15.49
C GLU A 11 -25.07 2.73 14.43
N SER A 12 -25.60 3.52 13.49
CA SER A 12 -24.86 4.05 12.31
C SER A 12 -23.46 4.59 12.64
N LYS A 13 -23.28 5.26 13.78
CA LYS A 13 -21.98 5.76 14.26
C LYS A 13 -21.00 4.66 14.67
N LYS A 14 -21.46 3.59 15.30
CA LYS A 14 -20.63 2.43 15.67
C LYS A 14 -20.17 1.68 14.42
N LEU A 15 -21.06 1.51 13.44
CA LEU A 15 -20.72 0.93 12.14
C LEU A 15 -19.69 1.78 11.40
N ALA A 16 -19.89 3.10 11.31
CA ALA A 16 -18.95 4.00 10.66
C ALA A 16 -17.55 3.95 11.32
N LYS A 17 -17.49 3.93 12.67
CA LYS A 17 -16.21 3.77 13.39
C LYS A 17 -15.49 2.48 13.03
N LEU A 18 -16.20 1.34 13.06
CA LEU A 18 -15.63 0.03 12.69
C LEU A 18 -15.09 0.02 11.25
N LEU A 19 -15.79 0.67 10.32
CA LEU A 19 -15.36 0.78 8.92
C LEU A 19 -14.13 1.68 8.78
N ILE A 20 -14.06 2.80 9.49
CA ILE A 20 -12.87 3.66 9.56
C ILE A 20 -11.65 2.87 10.07
N ASP A 21 -11.80 2.17 11.19
CA ASP A 21 -10.73 1.36 11.79
C ASP A 21 -10.25 0.27 10.81
N LYS A 22 -11.20 -0.38 10.11
CA LYS A 22 -10.90 -1.39 9.09
C LYS A 22 -10.13 -0.80 7.91
N HIS A 23 -10.53 0.37 7.41
CA HIS A 23 -9.82 1.05 6.31
C HIS A 23 -8.41 1.49 6.71
N HIS A 24 -8.21 1.97 7.94
CA HIS A 24 -6.87 2.26 8.47
C HIS A 24 -6.00 1.01 8.51
N LYS A 25 -6.54 -0.13 8.97
CA LYS A 25 -5.80 -1.40 8.99
C LYS A 25 -5.36 -1.82 7.58
N PHE A 26 -6.27 -1.80 6.60
CA PHE A 26 -5.92 -2.13 5.21
C PHE A 26 -4.90 -1.16 4.62
N LEU A 27 -5.02 0.14 4.88
CA LEU A 27 -4.04 1.13 4.41
C LEU A 27 -2.64 0.86 4.97
N ASN A 28 -2.54 0.47 6.25
CA ASN A 28 -1.26 0.14 6.86
C ASN A 28 -0.64 -1.13 6.26
N GLU A 29 -1.44 -2.16 6.00
CA GLU A 29 -0.98 -3.40 5.37
C GLU A 29 -0.54 -3.16 3.92
N TYR A 30 -1.37 -2.48 3.13
CA TYR A 30 -1.07 -2.20 1.72
C TYR A 30 0.09 -1.25 1.53
N ARG A 31 0.26 -0.24 2.39
CA ARG A 31 1.43 0.66 2.30
C ARG A 31 2.74 -0.07 2.54
N LYS A 32 2.80 -0.96 3.55
CA LYS A 32 4.01 -1.73 3.83
C LYS A 32 4.44 -2.57 2.63
N GLU A 33 3.50 -3.24 1.97
CA GLU A 33 3.79 -4.02 0.77
C GLU A 33 4.15 -3.11 -0.42
N PHE A 34 3.40 -2.02 -0.62
CA PHE A 34 3.61 -1.07 -1.71
C PHE A 34 5.00 -0.43 -1.67
N ASP A 35 5.42 0.08 -0.51
CA ASP A 35 6.72 0.74 -0.34
C ASP A 35 7.89 -0.20 -0.65
N LEU A 36 7.75 -1.49 -0.32
CA LEU A 36 8.76 -2.51 -0.64
C LEU A 36 8.79 -2.83 -2.13
N LEU A 37 7.63 -2.91 -2.79
CA LEU A 37 7.53 -3.15 -4.22
C LEU A 37 8.05 -1.97 -5.05
N ASP A 38 7.69 -0.74 -4.67
CA ASP A 38 8.18 0.50 -5.30
C ASP A 38 9.71 0.57 -5.23
N ARG A 39 10.28 0.34 -4.03
CA ARG A 39 11.73 0.28 -3.85
C ARG A 39 12.38 -0.81 -4.70
N LEU A 40 11.74 -1.97 -4.83
CA LEU A 40 12.25 -3.08 -5.62
C LEU A 40 12.29 -2.75 -7.12
N ILE A 41 11.29 -2.05 -7.64
CA ILE A 41 11.24 -1.59 -9.04
C ILE A 41 12.44 -0.68 -9.32
N VAL A 42 12.65 0.34 -8.49
CA VAL A 42 13.79 1.27 -8.62
C VAL A 42 15.15 0.55 -8.58
N LEU A 43 15.28 -0.48 -7.73
CA LEU A 43 16.52 -1.26 -7.67
C LEU A 43 16.75 -2.14 -8.91
N ARG A 44 15.69 -2.63 -9.56
CA ARG A 44 15.81 -3.36 -10.84
C ARG A 44 16.30 -2.45 -11.96
N GLU A 45 15.72 -1.26 -12.08
CA GLU A 45 16.20 -0.25 -13.05
C GLU A 45 17.67 0.10 -12.80
N ARG A 46 18.06 0.26 -11.53
CA ARG A 46 19.46 0.49 -11.16
C ARG A 46 20.36 -0.70 -11.52
N GLN A 47 19.88 -1.92 -11.36
CA GLN A 47 20.62 -3.13 -11.74
C GLN A 47 20.87 -3.16 -13.24
N GLU A 48 19.87 -2.85 -14.06
CA GLU A 48 19.99 -2.75 -15.52
C GLU A 48 20.99 -1.68 -15.95
N GLN A 49 20.97 -0.50 -15.29
CA GLN A 49 21.95 0.56 -15.53
C GLN A 49 23.38 0.10 -15.16
N LEU A 50 23.54 -0.60 -14.04
CA LEU A 50 24.84 -1.13 -13.62
C LEU A 50 25.34 -2.18 -14.60
N ASP A 51 24.49 -3.07 -15.10
CA ASP A 51 24.85 -4.07 -16.10
C ASP A 51 25.33 -3.41 -17.39
N TYR A 52 24.61 -2.40 -17.88
CA TYR A 52 25.04 -1.59 -19.02
C TYR A 52 26.41 -0.90 -18.80
N TRP A 53 26.63 -0.30 -17.63
CA TRP A 53 27.91 0.35 -17.32
C TRP A 53 29.06 -0.63 -17.15
N ILE A 54 28.81 -1.83 -16.62
CA ILE A 54 29.80 -2.90 -16.49
C ILE A 54 30.24 -3.35 -17.87
N GLU A 55 29.30 -3.57 -18.79
CA GLU A 55 29.61 -4.01 -20.15
C GLU A 55 30.40 -2.94 -20.92
N SER A 56 29.95 -1.69 -20.88
CA SER A 56 30.60 -0.56 -21.56
C SER A 56 32.01 -0.24 -21.04
N THR A 57 32.28 -0.41 -19.75
CA THR A 57 33.58 -0.04 -19.14
C THR A 57 34.57 -1.19 -18.97
N ARG A 58 34.21 -2.40 -19.41
CA ARG A 58 34.98 -3.63 -19.19
C ARG A 58 36.43 -3.56 -19.70
N TYR A 59 36.65 -2.90 -20.83
CA TYR A 59 37.96 -2.79 -21.48
C TYR A 59 38.57 -1.38 -21.43
N GLU A 60 37.82 -0.38 -20.98
CA GLU A 60 38.22 1.04 -21.01
C GLU A 60 38.78 1.53 -19.67
N ASP A 61 38.14 1.18 -18.54
CA ASP A 61 38.47 1.73 -17.23
C ASP A 61 38.27 0.68 -16.13
N THR A 62 39.36 -0.01 -15.78
CA THR A 62 39.37 -1.05 -14.74
C THR A 62 38.96 -0.54 -13.36
N LYS A 63 39.14 0.75 -13.06
CA LYS A 63 38.75 1.34 -11.77
C LYS A 63 37.24 1.54 -11.72
N LYS A 64 36.64 2.11 -12.77
CA LYS A 64 35.17 2.23 -12.90
C LYS A 64 34.49 0.87 -12.94
N TYR A 65 35.02 -0.07 -13.72
CA TYR A 65 34.52 -1.44 -13.79
C TYR A 65 34.42 -2.09 -12.40
N ARG A 66 35.51 -2.04 -11.61
CA ARG A 66 35.51 -2.57 -10.23
C ARG A 66 34.51 -1.85 -9.32
N LYS A 67 34.31 -0.53 -9.49
CA LYS A 67 33.34 0.25 -8.74
C LYS A 67 31.91 -0.22 -9.06
N TYR A 68 31.56 -0.39 -10.33
CA TYR A 68 30.22 -0.84 -10.73
C TYR A 68 29.93 -2.26 -10.26
N LEU A 69 30.89 -3.19 -10.35
CA LEU A 69 30.75 -4.53 -9.79
C LEU A 69 30.43 -4.53 -8.28
N LYS A 70 31.11 -3.67 -7.50
CA LYS A 70 30.81 -3.52 -6.07
C LYS A 70 29.39 -3.02 -5.84
N GLN A 71 28.95 -2.02 -6.62
CA GLN A 71 27.60 -1.48 -6.51
C GLN A 71 26.54 -2.50 -6.93
N LYS A 72 26.81 -3.30 -7.97
CA LYS A 72 25.93 -4.40 -8.39
C LYS A 72 25.77 -5.42 -7.28
N LYS A 73 26.86 -5.85 -6.63
CA LYS A 73 26.79 -6.78 -5.50
C LYS A 73 25.94 -6.26 -4.33
N ILE A 74 26.04 -4.96 -4.02
CA ILE A 74 25.21 -4.32 -2.99
C ILE A 74 23.73 -4.30 -3.41
N THR A 75 23.46 -3.90 -4.65
CA THR A 75 22.11 -3.84 -5.23
C THR A 75 21.46 -5.21 -5.27
N ASP A 76 22.18 -6.24 -5.73
CA ASP A 76 21.73 -7.64 -5.77
C ASP A 76 21.36 -8.15 -4.36
N LYS A 77 22.14 -7.76 -3.35
CA LYS A 77 21.87 -8.09 -1.94
C LYS A 77 20.60 -7.39 -1.45
N GLU A 78 20.44 -6.10 -1.71
CA GLU A 78 19.25 -5.33 -1.31
C GLU A 78 17.97 -5.87 -1.98
N ILE A 79 18.05 -6.21 -3.28
CA ILE A 79 16.98 -6.88 -4.02
C ILE A 79 16.61 -8.21 -3.35
N SER A 80 17.58 -9.03 -2.98
CA SER A 80 17.34 -10.32 -2.31
C SER A 80 16.65 -10.14 -0.97
N GLU A 81 17.08 -9.17 -0.16
CA GLU A 81 16.48 -8.86 1.13
C GLU A 81 15.04 -8.34 1.00
N LEU A 82 14.78 -7.47 0.02
CA LEU A 82 13.42 -6.97 -0.23
C LEU A 82 12.48 -8.09 -0.70
N LYS A 83 12.94 -8.98 -1.59
CA LYS A 83 12.16 -10.15 -2.02
C LYS A 83 11.75 -11.02 -0.83
N LYS A 84 12.64 -11.23 0.15
CA LYS A 84 12.31 -11.95 1.38
C LYS A 84 11.26 -11.22 2.21
N LYS A 85 11.46 -9.92 2.46
CA LYS A 85 10.49 -9.09 3.21
C LYS A 85 9.10 -9.08 2.58
N ILE A 86 9.01 -9.00 1.25
CA ILE A 86 7.74 -9.06 0.53
C ILE A 86 7.09 -10.44 0.73
N ASN A 87 7.86 -11.52 0.62
CA ASN A 87 7.36 -12.87 0.85
C ASN A 87 6.91 -13.10 2.30
N ASP A 88 7.54 -12.45 3.28
CA ASP A 88 7.14 -12.53 4.69
C ASP A 88 5.81 -11.79 4.97
N ILE A 89 5.53 -10.70 4.26
CA ILE A 89 4.29 -9.92 4.42
C ILE A 89 3.14 -10.55 3.62
N THR A 90 3.41 -10.94 2.37
CA THR A 90 2.39 -11.44 1.45
C THR A 90 2.91 -12.69 0.74
N PRO A 91 2.84 -13.87 1.40
CA PRO A 91 3.36 -15.12 0.85
C PRO A 91 2.73 -15.45 -0.51
N ASN A 92 3.52 -16.06 -1.40
CA ASN A 92 3.09 -16.46 -2.76
C ASN A 92 2.59 -15.31 -3.65
N THR A 93 2.89 -14.06 -3.28
CA THR A 93 2.52 -12.93 -4.13
C THR A 93 3.50 -12.81 -5.30
N SER A 94 2.95 -12.77 -6.51
CA SER A 94 3.74 -12.47 -7.69
C SER A 94 4.27 -11.03 -7.61
N ILE A 95 5.59 -10.91 -7.48
CA ILE A 95 6.31 -9.64 -7.55
C ILE A 95 6.23 -9.14 -8.99
N SER A 96 5.17 -8.39 -9.27
CA SER A 96 4.80 -7.93 -10.60
C SER A 96 4.32 -6.47 -10.56
N GLU A 97 4.48 -5.78 -11.68
CA GLU A 97 3.91 -4.44 -11.90
C GLU A 97 2.40 -4.42 -11.66
N LYS A 98 1.70 -5.49 -12.05
CA LYS A 98 0.26 -5.65 -11.79
C LYS A 98 -0.09 -5.60 -10.31
N ARG A 99 0.72 -6.21 -9.44
CA ARG A 99 0.50 -6.15 -7.98
C ARG A 99 0.74 -4.74 -7.45
N HIS A 100 1.78 -4.07 -7.96
CA HIS A 100 2.06 -2.68 -7.63
C HIS A 100 0.91 -1.73 -8.03
N GLU A 101 0.40 -1.84 -9.25
CA GLU A 101 -0.77 -1.07 -9.74
C GLU A 101 -2.05 -1.35 -8.93
N PHE A 102 -2.27 -2.63 -8.58
CA PHE A 102 -3.37 -3.02 -7.72
C PHE A 102 -3.28 -2.31 -6.36
N LEU A 103 -2.12 -2.35 -5.70
CA LEU A 103 -1.92 -1.72 -4.40
C LEU A 103 -2.10 -0.21 -4.47
N LEU A 104 -1.57 0.44 -5.50
CA LEU A 104 -1.75 1.87 -5.74
C LEU A 104 -3.24 2.24 -5.81
N THR A 105 -4.00 1.48 -6.60
CA THR A 105 -5.45 1.65 -6.77
C THR A 105 -6.21 1.38 -5.47
N ALA A 106 -5.86 0.29 -4.77
CA ALA A 106 -6.50 -0.10 -3.51
C ALA A 106 -6.26 0.95 -2.41
N ILE A 107 -5.04 1.48 -2.30
CA ILE A 107 -4.70 2.55 -1.38
C ILE A 107 -5.54 3.81 -1.68
N LYS A 108 -5.65 4.19 -2.96
CA LYS A 108 -6.49 5.34 -3.37
C LYS A 108 -7.95 5.11 -2.98
N ASN A 109 -8.51 3.94 -3.30
CA ASN A 109 -9.90 3.61 -2.99
C ASN A 109 -10.18 3.59 -1.48
N HIS A 110 -9.26 3.06 -0.67
CA HIS A 110 -9.41 3.08 0.78
C HIS A 110 -9.32 4.49 1.37
N ARG A 111 -8.50 5.39 0.82
CA ARG A 111 -8.51 6.81 1.24
C ARG A 111 -9.85 7.46 0.95
N LEU A 112 -10.41 7.27 -0.25
CA LEU A 112 -11.72 7.81 -0.61
C LEU A 112 -12.85 7.27 0.29
N ALA A 113 -12.84 5.96 0.56
CA ALA A 113 -13.79 5.34 1.47
C ALA A 113 -13.66 5.89 2.90
N LEU A 114 -12.43 6.10 3.36
CA LEU A 114 -12.14 6.66 4.68
C LEU A 114 -12.63 8.11 4.79
N ASP A 115 -12.47 8.92 3.75
CA ASP A 115 -13.03 10.28 3.69
C ASP A 115 -14.55 10.27 3.77
N TYR A 116 -15.20 9.36 3.04
CA TYR A 116 -16.66 9.18 3.09
C TYR A 116 -17.12 8.78 4.50
N TRP A 117 -16.56 7.73 5.08
CA TRP A 117 -16.99 7.25 6.40
C TRP A 117 -16.69 8.23 7.52
N ASN A 118 -15.61 9.01 7.42
CA ASN A 118 -15.34 10.11 8.35
C ASN A 118 -16.40 11.21 8.28
N ARG A 119 -16.93 11.53 7.09
CA ARG A 119 -18.06 12.47 6.97
C ARG A 119 -19.31 11.92 7.64
N VAL A 120 -19.68 10.67 7.32
CA VAL A 120 -20.84 9.98 7.93
C VAL A 120 -20.72 9.89 9.44
N TYR A 121 -19.51 9.67 9.97
CA TYR A 121 -19.27 9.61 11.41
C TYR A 121 -19.44 10.97 12.11
N LYS A 122 -19.01 12.06 11.44
CA LYS A 122 -19.02 13.43 11.96
C LYS A 122 -20.37 14.13 11.78
N GLU A 123 -21.20 13.70 10.82
CA GLU A 123 -22.50 14.31 10.59
C GLU A 123 -23.40 14.17 11.85
N PRO A 124 -23.95 15.28 12.38
CA PRO A 124 -24.99 15.20 13.39
C PRO A 124 -26.19 14.48 12.78
N ARG A 125 -26.82 13.57 13.53
CA ARG A 125 -28.13 13.05 13.12
C ARG A 125 -29.02 14.27 12.98
N LYS A 126 -29.45 14.59 11.75
CA LYS A 126 -30.64 15.43 11.58
C LYS A 126 -31.78 14.63 12.17
N ASP A 127 -32.09 14.89 13.43
CA ASP A 127 -33.29 14.37 14.05
C ASP A 127 -34.45 14.82 13.16
N SER A 128 -35.05 13.87 12.47
CA SER A 128 -36.31 14.03 11.78
C SER A 128 -37.40 14.28 12.83
N ASN A 129 -37.42 15.50 13.37
CA ASN A 129 -38.45 16.01 14.26
C ASN A 129 -39.12 17.28 13.71
N GLU A 130 -38.99 17.53 12.40
CA GLU A 130 -39.85 18.48 11.68
C GLU A 130 -40.98 17.71 11.00
N ARG A 131 -42.03 17.39 11.76
CA ARG A 131 -43.45 17.25 11.32
C ARG A 131 -44.32 16.77 12.49
N LYS A 132 -44.33 17.52 13.59
CA LYS A 132 -45.46 17.55 14.51
C LYS A 132 -45.70 19.00 14.91
N GLY A 133 -46.64 19.66 14.23
CA GLY A 133 -47.05 21.01 14.60
C GLY A 133 -47.54 21.86 13.44
N ILE A 134 -48.57 21.41 12.73
CA ILE A 134 -49.56 22.36 12.19
C ILE A 134 -50.88 21.93 12.82
N LYS A 135 -51.18 22.55 13.97
CA LYS A 135 -52.55 22.76 14.42
C LYS A 135 -52.85 24.21 14.05
N GLU A 136 -53.83 24.40 13.18
CA GLU A 136 -54.98 25.30 13.36
C GLU A 136 -56.00 24.99 12.26
#